data_AF-A0A9D1UU26-F1
#
_entry.id   AF-A0A9D1UU26-F1
#
_cell.length_a   1.000
_cell.length_b   1.000
_cell.length_c   1.000
_cell.angle_alpha   90.00
_cell.angle_beta   90.00
_cell.angle_gamma   90.00
#
_symmetry.space_group_name_H-M   'P 1'
#
loop_
_entity.id
_entity.type
_entity.pdbx_description
1 polymer ?
#
loop_
_entity_poly.entity_id
_entity_poly.type
_entity_poly.pdbx_seq_one_letter_code
_entity_poly.pdbx_strand_id
1 'polypeptide(L)' 'VEDADGTAQRIVERGGAVLDGPMDSPFGRVVTVADPEGASFQINQPPA' A
#
# COMPACT_ATOMS: atom_id res chain seq x y z
N VAL A 1 4.02 8.03 0.70
CA VAL A 1 5.36 7.40 0.56
C VAL A 1 5.91 7.71 -0.81
N GLU A 2 7.20 7.49 -1.03
CA GLU A 2 7.82 7.71 -2.36
C GLU A 2 7.65 6.48 -3.30
N ASP A 3 7.47 5.29 -2.73
CA ASP A 3 7.25 4.03 -3.45
C ASP A 3 6.16 3.21 -2.75
N ALA A 4 4.95 3.18 -3.35
CA ALA A 4 3.79 2.48 -2.82
C ALA A 4 3.98 0.95 -2.86
N ASP A 5 4.48 0.41 -3.97
CA ASP A 5 4.68 -1.02 -4.20
C ASP A 5 5.73 -1.58 -3.25
N GLY A 6 6.89 -0.92 -3.14
CA GLY A 6 7.94 -1.32 -2.20
C GLY A 6 7.51 -1.19 -0.75
N THR A 7 6.60 -0.26 -0.42
CA THR A 7 6.02 -0.17 0.93
C THR A 7 5.03 -1.31 1.19
N ALA A 8 4.15 -1.62 0.25
CA ALA A 8 3.23 -2.74 0.35
C ALA A 8 3.95 -4.08 0.49
N GLN A 9 5.01 -4.31 -0.29
CA GLN A 9 5.83 -5.52 -0.18
C GLN A 9 6.41 -5.68 1.23
N ARG A 10 6.97 -4.60 1.80
CA ARG A 10 7.51 -4.61 3.17
C ARG A 10 6.47 -4.90 4.24
N ILE A 11 5.21 -4.55 4.00
CA ILE A 11 4.11 -4.87 4.93
C ILE A 11 3.78 -6.35 4.85
N VAL A 12 3.70 -6.93 3.65
CA VAL A 12 3.48 -8.37 3.46
C VAL A 12 4.62 -9.18 4.09
N GLU A 13 5.87 -8.77 3.90
CA GLU A 13 7.04 -9.40 4.54
C GLU A 13 6.98 -9.39 6.08
N ARG A 14 6.22 -8.46 6.67
CA ARG A 14 6.03 -8.30 8.12
C ARG A 14 4.73 -8.93 8.63
N GLY A 15 4.06 -9.72 7.80
CA GLY A 15 2.84 -10.45 8.16
C GLY A 15 1.54 -9.69 7.90
N GLY A 16 1.61 -8.51 7.27
CA GLY A 16 0.42 -7.83 6.77
C GLY A 16 -0.06 -8.42 5.44
N ALA A 17 -1.07 -7.78 4.86
CA ALA A 17 -1.66 -8.21 3.59
C ALA A 17 -1.97 -7.02 2.67
N VAL A 18 -1.90 -7.24 1.36
CA VAL A 18 -2.49 -6.33 0.37
C VAL A 18 -3.96 -6.70 0.23
N LEU A 19 -4.83 -5.72 0.42
CA LEU A 19 -6.29 -5.88 0.27
C LEU A 19 -6.77 -5.43 -1.11
N ASP A 20 -6.16 -4.37 -1.65
CA ASP A 20 -6.50 -3.82 -2.97
C ASP A 20 -5.32 -3.02 -3.56
N GLY A 21 -5.15 -3.04 -4.88
CA GLY A 21 -3.99 -2.45 -5.58
C GLY A 21 -2.72 -3.31 -5.50
N PRO A 22 -1.52 -2.73 -5.76
CA PRO A 22 -1.26 -1.33 -6.08
C PRO A 22 -1.79 -0.93 -7.46
N MET A 23 -2.37 0.27 -7.56
CA MET A 23 -2.95 0.78 -8.81
C MET A 23 -2.68 2.28 -9.01
N ASP A 24 -2.69 2.71 -10.26
CA ASP A 24 -2.50 4.11 -10.63
C ASP A 24 -3.83 4.88 -10.57
N SER A 25 -3.75 6.13 -10.10
CA SER A 25 -4.87 7.05 -9.99
C SER A 25 -4.45 8.46 -10.40
N PRO A 26 -5.40 9.40 -10.65
CA PRO A 26 -5.08 10.81 -10.88
C PRO A 26 -4.30 11.48 -9.73
N PHE A 27 -4.34 10.90 -8.53
CA PHE A 27 -3.66 11.42 -7.33
C PHE A 27 -2.33 10.70 -7.05
N GLY A 28 -1.85 9.90 -7.99
CA GLY A 28 -0.65 9.07 -7.87
C GLY A 28 -0.99 7.60 -7.63
N ARG A 29 -0.06 6.84 -7.05
CA ARG A 29 -0.19 5.40 -6.87
C ARG A 29 -0.74 5.05 -5.49
N VAL A 30 -1.74 4.18 -5.46
CA VAL A 30 -2.50 3.83 -4.25
C VAL A 30 -2.54 2.32 -4.02
N VAL A 31 -2.46 1.92 -2.76
CA VAL A 31 -2.62 0.52 -2.32
C VAL A 31 -3.28 0.48 -0.94
N THR A 32 -4.24 -0.40 -0.79
CA THR A 32 -4.90 -0.67 0.50
C THR A 32 -4.30 -1.94 1.09
N VAL A 33 -3.90 -1.86 2.35
CA VAL A 33 -3.22 -2.93 3.07
C VAL A 33 -3.87 -3.15 4.43
N ALA A 34 -3.62 -4.32 5.03
CA ALA A 34 -3.89 -4.62 6.42
C ALA A 34 -2.60 -4.96 7.16
N ASP A 35 -2.52 -4.59 8.43
CA ASP A 35 -1.50 -5.12 9.35
C ASP A 35 -1.85 -6.56 9.80
N PRO A 36 -0.96 -7.25 10.53
CA PRO A 36 -1.22 -8.60 11.03
C PRO A 36 -2.44 -8.72 11.97
N GLU A 37 -2.83 -7.62 12.62
CA GLU A 37 -3.98 -7.56 13.53
C GLU A 37 -5.29 -7.24 12.77
N GLY A 38 -5.22 -7.06 11.46
CA GLY A 38 -6.36 -6.80 10.57
C GLY A 38 -6.74 -5.33 10.44
N ALA A 39 -5.96 -4.39 11.00
CA ALA A 39 -6.23 -2.96 10.82
C ALA A 39 -5.88 -2.55 9.38
N SER A 40 -6.86 -1.97 8.68
CA SER A 40 -6.70 -1.56 7.28
C SER A 40 -6.33 -0.08 7.15
N PHE A 41 -5.47 0.23 6.18
CA PHE A 41 -5.07 1.58 5.84
C PHE A 41 -4.59 1.68 4.39
N GLN A 42 -4.52 2.92 3.90
CA GLN A 42 -4.18 3.20 2.51
C GLN A 42 -2.82 3.88 2.42
N ILE A 43 -1.95 3.35 1.57
CA ILE A 43 -0.68 3.96 1.21
C ILE A 43 -0.89 4.76 -0.05
N ASN A 44 -0.46 6.02 -0.01
CA ASN A 44 -0.52 6.93 -1.15
C ASN A 44 0.90 7.37 -1.52
N GLN A 45 1.26 7.17 -2.78
CA GLN A 45 2.42 7.78 -3.43
C GLN A 45 1.91 8.90 -4.33
N PRO A 46 2.36 10.16 -4.13
CA PRO A 46 1.94 11.26 -4.97
C PRO A 46 2.37 11.06 -6.43
N PRO A 47 1.76 11.77 -7.40
CA PRO A 47 2.23 11.78 -8.77
C PRO A 47 3.68 12.26 -8.85
N ALA A 48 4.39 11.86 -9.91
CA ALA A 48 5.71 12.37 -10.24
C ALA A 48 5.70 13.88 -10.50
#